data_AF-A0AA43Y532-F1
#
_entry.id   AF-A0AA43Y532-F1
#
_cell.length_a   1.000
_cell.length_b   1.000
_cell.length_c   1.000
_cell.angle_alpha   90.00
_cell.angle_beta   90.00
_cell.angle_gamma   90.00
#
_symmetry.space_group_name_H-M   'P 1'
#
loop_
_entity.id
_entity.type
_entity.pdbx_description
1 polymer ?
#
loop_
_entity_poly.entity_id
_entity_poly.type
_entity_poly.pdbx_seq_one_letter_code
_entity_poly.pdbx_strand_id
1 'polypeptide(L)' 'MRENYNEYRLGEILFYGSKKVLILDIKPLMFYAKIRYLDNNKEACVNIKGLSIQRKNERTLSLGVFSGGVK' A
#
# COMPACT_ATOMS: atom_id res chain seq x y z
N MET A 1 18.04 -5.57 -12.42
CA MET A 1 16.58 -5.76 -12.27
C MET A 1 15.95 -4.39 -12.14
N ARG A 2 15.26 -3.90 -13.19
CA ARG A 2 14.48 -2.64 -13.13
C ARG A 2 13.13 -2.99 -12.53
N GLU A 3 12.98 -2.83 -11.21
CA GLU A 3 11.66 -2.81 -10.59
C GLU A 3 10.87 -1.63 -11.18
N ASN A 4 9.72 -1.95 -11.73
CA ASN A 4 8.93 -1.05 -12.57
C ASN A 4 8.09 -0.12 -11.67
N TYR A 5 8.72 0.90 -11.07
CA TYR A 5 8.03 1.90 -10.24
C TYR A 5 7.13 2.87 -11.03
N ASN A 6 6.83 2.56 -12.30
CA ASN A 6 5.93 3.30 -13.19
C ASN A 6 4.45 3.09 -12.88
N GLU A 7 4.10 2.31 -11.86
CA GLU A 7 2.70 1.98 -11.56
C GLU A 7 1.95 3.09 -10.83
N TYR A 8 2.63 4.10 -10.29
CA TYR A 8 2.01 5.16 -9.49
C TYR A 8 2.00 6.50 -10.22
N ARG A 9 0.81 7.12 -10.34
CA ARG A 9 0.67 8.46 -10.91
C ARG A 9 0.44 9.52 -9.85
N LEU A 10 0.95 10.73 -10.12
CA LEU A 10 0.61 11.93 -9.36
C LEU A 10 -0.90 12.16 -9.39
N GLY A 11 -1.48 12.50 -8.24
CA GLY A 11 -2.93 12.69 -8.11
C GLY A 11 -3.73 11.39 -8.03
N GLU A 12 -3.08 10.23 -8.00
CA GLU A 12 -3.74 8.94 -7.79
C GLU A 12 -4.06 8.74 -6.29
N ILE A 13 -5.21 8.11 -6.03
CA ILE A 13 -5.64 7.76 -4.67
C ILE A 13 -5.21 6.32 -4.39
N LEU A 14 -4.36 6.15 -3.39
CA LEU A 14 -3.86 4.87 -2.92
C LEU A 14 -4.26 4.63 -1.46
N PHE A 15 -3.81 3.51 -0.93
CA PHE A 15 -3.91 3.17 0.47
C PHE A 15 -2.53 3.08 1.12
N TYR A 16 -2.43 3.65 2.32
CA TYR A 16 -1.33 3.41 3.25
C TYR A 16 -1.92 2.73 4.49
N GLY A 17 -1.74 1.42 4.59
CA GLY A 17 -2.47 0.58 5.55
C GLY A 17 -3.99 0.63 5.31
N SER A 18 -4.76 1.04 6.32
CA SER A 18 -6.22 1.16 6.24
C SER A 18 -6.73 2.52 5.74
N LYS A 19 -5.82 3.50 5.60
CA LYS A 19 -6.13 4.89 5.26
C LYS A 19 -5.99 5.16 3.76
N LYS A 20 -6.89 5.99 3.23
CA LYS A 20 -6.79 6.51 1.86
C LYS A 20 -5.88 7.72 1.82
N VAL A 21 -5.00 7.75 0.82
CA VAL A 21 -3.98 8.77 0.67
C VAL A 21 -3.88 9.19 -0.80
N LEU A 22 -3.61 10.47 -1.04
CA LEU A 22 -3.36 11.04 -2.37
C LEU A 22 -1.85 11.17 -2.58
N ILE A 23 -1.34 10.75 -3.72
CA ILE A 23 0.07 10.96 -4.06
C ILE A 23 0.29 12.41 -4.50
N LEU A 24 1.20 13.09 -3.80
CA LEU A 24 1.62 14.46 -4.11
C LEU A 24 2.98 14.52 -4.82
N ASP A 25 3.87 13.58 -4.55
CA ASP A 25 5.18 13.48 -5.20
C ASP A 25 5.73 12.06 -5.11
N ILE A 26 6.53 11.63 -6.09
CA ILE A 26 7.13 10.30 -6.13
C ILE A 26 8.62 10.45 -6.43
N LYS A 27 9.45 9.92 -5.54
CA LYS A 27 10.90 9.84 -5.71
C LYS A 27 11.30 8.37 -5.86
N PRO A 28 11.17 7.79 -7.07
CA PRO A 28 11.38 6.37 -7.29
C PRO A 28 12.82 5.93 -6.98
N LEU A 29 13.81 6.80 -7.24
CA LEU A 29 15.23 6.55 -6.89
C LEU A 29 15.48 6.39 -5.40
N MET A 30 14.64 6.99 -4.56
CA MET A 30 14.76 6.92 -3.10
C MET A 30 13.72 5.96 -2.49
N PHE A 31 12.86 5.33 -3.31
CA PHE A 31 11.73 4.52 -2.86
C PHE A 31 10.78 5.25 -1.90
N TYR A 32 10.66 6.58 -2.02
CA TYR A 32 9.77 7.40 -1.18
C TYR A 32 8.72 8.12 -2.02
N ALA A 33 7.53 8.27 -1.47
CA ALA A 33 6.47 9.11 -2.00
C ALA A 33 5.98 10.07 -0.93
N LYS A 34 5.70 11.31 -1.35
CA LYS A 34 4.97 12.28 -0.55
C LYS A 34 3.49 12.04 -0.77
N ILE A 35 2.76 11.85 0.32
CA ILE A 35 1.35 11.54 0.32
C ILE A 35 0.56 12.54 1.16
N ARG A 36 -0.73 12.66 0.89
CA ARG A 36 -1.70 13.40 1.71
C ARG A 36 -2.82 12.49 2.16
N TYR A 37 -3.04 12.41 3.47
CA TYR A 37 -4.14 11.68 4.06
C TYR A 37 -5.47 12.37 3.76
N LEU A 38 -6.44 11.64 3.19
CA LEU A 38 -7.74 12.23 2.83
C LEU A 38 -8.63 12.50 4.06
N ASP A 39 -8.39 11.83 5.18
CA ASP A 39 -9.18 11.97 6.42
C ASP A 39 -8.90 13.28 7.16
N ASN A 40 -7.64 13.71 7.19
CA ASN A 40 -7.20 14.83 8.02
C ASN A 40 -6.35 15.86 7.27
N ASN A 41 -6.19 15.70 5.96
CA ASN A 41 -5.39 16.54 5.08
C ASN A 41 -3.90 16.67 5.48
N LYS A 42 -3.39 15.81 6.37
CA LYS A 42 -1.98 15.81 6.75
C LYS A 42 -1.12 15.22 5.65
N GLU A 43 0.09 15.74 5.51
CA GLU A 43 1.07 15.23 4.55
C GLU A 43 2.12 14.37 5.27
N ALA A 44 2.62 13.35 4.59
CA ALA A 44 3.70 12.50 5.09
C ALA A 44 4.58 12.01 3.94
N CYS A 45 5.82 11.67 4.26
CA CYS A 45 6.71 10.94 3.35
C CYS A 45 6.73 9.47 3.79
N VAL A 46 6.36 8.57 2.88
CA VAL A 46 6.32 7.13 3.16
C VAL A 46 7.09 6.36 2.11
N ASN A 47 7.50 5.14 2.46
CA ASN A 47 8.10 4.24 1.49
C ASN A 47 7.05 3.80 0.46
N ILE A 48 7.39 3.84 -0.82
CA ILE A 48 6.51 3.44 -1.93
C ILE A 48 6.05 1.98 -1.78
N LYS A 49 6.87 1.10 -1.19
CA LYS A 49 6.52 -0.31 -0.93
C LYS A 49 5.38 -0.48 0.08
N GLY A 50 5.09 0.55 0.88
CA GLY A 50 3.97 0.57 1.82
C GLY A 50 2.65 1.04 1.21
N LEU A 51 2.67 1.52 -0.04
CA LEU A 51 1.49 1.96 -0.76
C LEU A 51 0.87 0.80 -1.54
N SER A 52 -0.46 0.77 -1.59
CA SER A 52 -1.20 -0.22 -2.37
C SER A 52 -2.43 0.40 -3.04
N ILE A 53 -2.73 -0.07 -4.26
CA ILE A 53 -3.93 0.35 -5.01
C ILE A 53 -5.19 -0.25 -4.39
N GLN A 54 -5.07 -1.44 -3.80
CA GLN A 54 -6.15 -2.10 -3.07
C GLN A 54 -6.00 -1.90 -1.57
N ARG A 55 -7.12 -1.78 -0.87
CA ARG A 55 -7.15 -1.88 0.60
C ARG A 55 -6.63 -3.26 0.96
N LYS A 56 -5.51 -3.36 1.68
CA LYS A 56 -5.16 -4.62 2.36
C LYS A 56 -6.25 -4.85 3.41
N ASN A 57 -7.32 -5.50 2.99
CA ASN A 57 -8.28 -6.05 3.91
C ASN A 57 -7.56 -7.21 4.57
N GLU A 58 -7.00 -7.00 5.76
CA GLU A 58 -6.44 -8.07 6.59
C GLU A 58 -7.53 -9.03 7.12
N ARG A 59 -8.52 -9.35 6.29
CA ARG A 59 -9.35 -10.56 6.39
C ARG A 59 -8.72 -11.69 5.58
N THR A 60 -7.43 -11.89 5.76
CA THR A 60 -6.86 -13.23 5.67
C THR A 60 -6.42 -13.67 7.06
N LEU A 61 -7.30 -13.46 8.05
CA LEU A 61 -7.29 -14.31 9.23
C LEU A 61 -8.11 -15.55 8.91
N SER A 62 -7.39 -16.67 8.89
CA SER A 62 -7.80 -18.04 9.21
C SER A 62 -8.85 -18.75 8.35
N LEU A 63 -8.40 -19.77 7.61
CA LEU A 63 -8.88 -21.15 7.68
C LEU A 63 -7.71 -22.01 7.11
N GLY A 64 -6.88 -22.65 7.93
CA GLY A 64 -7.32 -23.79 8.73
C GLY A 64 -7.55 -24.99 7.82
N VAL A 65 -6.49 -25.56 7.23
CA VAL A 65 -6.48 -26.98 6.87
C VAL A 65 -5.46 -27.68 7.78
N PHE A 66 -5.80 -27.72 9.07
CA PHE A 66 -5.37 -28.80 9.95
C PHE A 66 -6.62 -29.57 10.35
N SER A 67 -6.98 -30.55 9.54
CA SER A 67 -7.72 -31.78 9.91
C SER A 67 -7.48 -32.73 8.73
N GLY A 68 -6.75 -33.84 8.86
CA GLY A 68 -6.90 -34.87 9.88
C GLY A 68 -7.52 -36.09 9.19
N GLY A 69 -6.80 -37.21 9.14
CA GLY A 69 -7.23 -38.44 8.46
C GLY A 69 -6.03 -39.33 8.16
N VAL A 70 -5.37 -39.90 9.18
CA VAL A 70 -5.69 -41.20 9.81
C VAL A 70 -5.26 -42.38 8.92
N LYS A 71 -4.25 -43.10 9.47
CA LYS A 71 -3.68 -44.40 9.08
C LYS A 71 -2.75 -44.47 7.88
#